data_AF-A0A8C4UKZ7-F1
#
_entry.id   AF-A0A8C4UKZ7-F1
#
_cell.length_a   1.000
_cell.length_b   1.000
_cell.length_c   1.000
_cell.angle_alpha   90.00
_cell.angle_beta   90.00
_cell.angle_gamma   90.00
#
_symmetry.space_group_name_H-M   'P 1'
#
loop_
_entity.id
_entity.type
_entity.pdbx_description
1 polymer ?
#
loop_
_entity_poly.entity_id
_entity_poly.type
_entity_poly.pdbx_seq_one_letter_code
_entity_poly.pdbx_strand_id
1 'polypeptide(L)'
;MSRRRRHSDESDGQTRKRRRASEPSEIEERLESLICRVGEKSTSSLESNLEGLAGVLEADLPNYKKQDIKNSLCSSARLLPEKLTTYTTLVGLLNARNYNFGGEFVEAMIRQLKECLKVNMYNEAEYLVRFLSDLVNCHVIAAPSMVAMFENFVSVTQEEDIPQVRCDWYVFAFLSSLPWVGKELYEKKDAEIDRLLSHTESYLKRRQKIHVPMLQVWIADKPHPQEEYLDCLWAQIQKLKKDHWQERHILRPYLAFDSILCEALQHNLPPFTPPPHTEDSVYPVPRVIFRMFDYTDDPEGPVMPGSHSVERFVIEENLHCIIKSHWKERKTW
;
A
#
# COMPACT_ATOMS: atom_id res chain seq x y z
N MET A 1 -74.88 31.57 -38.40
CA MET A 1 -75.51 30.96 -37.20
C MET A 1 -75.78 29.49 -37.46
N SER A 2 -75.55 28.66 -36.43
CA SER A 2 -76.05 27.27 -36.26
C SER A 2 -75.22 26.09 -36.79
N ARG A 3 -75.17 25.08 -35.90
CA ARG A 3 -74.87 23.63 -36.02
C ARG A 3 -73.47 23.20 -35.56
N ARG A 4 -73.26 22.10 -34.82
CA ARG A 4 -74.07 21.21 -33.93
C ARG A 4 -73.05 20.20 -33.33
N ARG A 5 -73.36 19.63 -32.15
CA ARG A 5 -72.54 18.74 -31.30
C ARG A 5 -72.35 17.27 -31.79
N ARG A 6 -71.38 16.60 -31.11
CA ARG A 6 -71.23 15.17 -30.67
C ARG A 6 -70.19 14.34 -31.46
N HIS A 7 -69.44 13.37 -30.94
CA HIS A 7 -69.02 12.82 -29.62
C HIS A 7 -68.18 11.54 -29.90
N SER A 8 -67.16 11.21 -29.08
CA SER A 8 -66.57 9.84 -28.84
C SER A 8 -65.81 9.17 -30.02
N ASP A 9 -64.75 8.35 -29.91
CA ASP A 9 -63.92 7.77 -28.84
C ASP A 9 -62.64 7.14 -29.48
N GLU A 10 -61.73 6.61 -28.63
CA GLU A 10 -60.67 5.59 -28.87
C GLU A 10 -59.32 6.06 -29.46
N SER A 11 -58.25 6.16 -28.65
CA SER A 11 -57.36 5.08 -28.15
C SER A 11 -56.27 4.71 -29.15
N ASP A 12 -55.00 5.10 -28.89
CA ASP A 12 -53.95 4.09 -28.69
C ASP A 12 -52.62 4.65 -28.15
N GLY A 13 -51.89 3.76 -27.47
CA GLY A 13 -50.78 4.02 -26.57
C GLY A 13 -49.48 4.60 -27.16
N GLN A 14 -48.76 5.34 -26.32
CA GLN A 14 -47.42 4.95 -25.85
C GLN A 14 -46.85 6.08 -24.98
N THR A 15 -47.24 6.10 -23.70
CA THR A 15 -46.41 6.71 -22.66
C THR A 15 -45.11 5.91 -22.61
N ARG A 16 -44.08 6.39 -23.31
CA ARG A 16 -42.71 5.95 -23.12
C ARG A 16 -42.37 6.13 -21.63
N LYS A 17 -42.55 5.06 -20.85
CA LYS A 17 -41.89 4.87 -19.56
C LYS A 17 -40.41 5.12 -19.84
N ARG A 18 -39.91 6.28 -19.41
CA ARG A 18 -38.48 6.50 -19.21
C ARG A 18 -38.01 5.30 -18.37
N ARG A 19 -37.31 4.36 -19.00
CA ARG A 19 -36.58 3.30 -18.31
C ARG A 19 -35.68 4.03 -17.30
N ARG A 20 -35.91 3.79 -16.01
CA ARG A 20 -34.89 4.05 -14.98
C ARG A 20 -33.67 3.24 -15.37
N ALA A 21 -32.64 3.93 -15.85
CA ALA A 21 -31.34 3.36 -16.20
C ALA A 21 -30.22 4.17 -15.53
N SER A 22 -30.45 4.62 -14.29
CA SER A 22 -29.53 5.51 -13.57
C SER A 22 -29.30 5.15 -12.08
N GLU A 23 -29.91 4.08 -11.56
CA GLU A 23 -29.74 3.69 -10.14
C GLU A 23 -28.44 2.90 -9.81
N PRO A 24 -27.86 2.07 -10.70
CA PRO A 24 -26.63 1.33 -10.38
C PRO A 24 -25.40 2.23 -10.19
N SER A 25 -25.20 3.18 -11.10
CA SER A 25 -24.03 4.07 -11.13
C SER A 25 -23.93 5.00 -9.91
N GLU A 26 -25.05 5.52 -9.41
CA GLU A 26 -25.04 6.42 -8.25
C GLU A 26 -24.64 5.71 -6.95
N ILE A 27 -24.95 4.41 -6.83
CA ILE A 27 -24.59 3.65 -5.64
C ILE A 27 -23.12 3.23 -5.68
N GLU A 28 -22.60 2.90 -6.86
CA GLU A 28 -21.16 2.64 -7.07
C GLU A 28 -20.32 3.87 -6.69
N GLU A 29 -20.67 5.05 -7.21
CA GLU A 29 -20.00 6.32 -6.85
C GLU A 29 -20.08 6.61 -5.34
N ARG A 30 -21.20 6.25 -4.71
CA ARG A 30 -21.37 6.39 -3.25
C ARG A 30 -20.45 5.45 -2.48
N LEU A 31 -20.30 4.19 -2.89
CA LEU A 31 -19.40 3.23 -2.22
C LEU A 31 -17.95 3.65 -2.38
N GLU A 32 -17.55 4.08 -3.58
CA GLU A 32 -16.22 4.61 -3.82
C GLU A 32 -15.95 5.85 -2.95
N SER A 33 -16.90 6.77 -2.86
CA SER A 33 -16.79 7.94 -1.99
C SER A 33 -16.61 7.56 -0.51
N LEU A 34 -17.34 6.55 -0.02
CA LEU A 34 -17.21 6.07 1.36
C LEU A 34 -15.82 5.46 1.62
N ILE A 35 -15.30 4.66 0.68
CA ILE A 35 -13.96 4.07 0.76
C ILE A 35 -12.88 5.17 0.72
N CYS A 36 -13.02 6.16 -0.17
CA CYS A 36 -12.04 7.25 -0.26
C CYS A 36 -12.00 8.09 1.02
N ARG A 37 -13.15 8.30 1.68
CA ARG A 37 -13.28 9.20 2.84
C ARG A 37 -13.02 8.56 4.19
N VAL A 38 -12.96 7.22 4.29
CA VAL A 38 -12.65 6.55 5.57
C VAL A 38 -11.26 6.97 6.06
N GLY A 39 -11.14 7.41 7.32
CA GLY A 39 -9.90 7.97 7.86
C GLY A 39 -9.76 9.49 7.76
N GLU A 40 -10.70 10.18 7.09
CA GLU A 40 -10.80 11.64 7.17
C GLU A 40 -11.40 12.09 8.52
N LYS A 41 -11.31 13.40 8.78
CA LYS A 41 -11.89 14.02 9.97
C LYS A 41 -13.39 13.68 10.09
N SER A 42 -13.75 13.02 11.19
CA SER A 42 -15.11 12.58 11.51
C SER A 42 -15.46 12.92 12.95
N THR A 43 -16.76 12.94 13.27
CA THR A 43 -17.25 13.04 14.65
C THR A 43 -17.16 11.72 15.41
N SER A 44 -17.03 10.60 14.69
CA SER A 44 -16.90 9.24 15.24
C SER A 44 -15.45 8.77 15.17
N SER A 45 -15.09 7.82 16.04
CA SER A 45 -13.74 7.23 16.05
C SER A 45 -13.43 6.49 14.75
N LEU A 46 -12.13 6.34 14.43
CA LEU A 46 -11.71 5.61 13.23
C LEU A 46 -12.20 4.16 13.26
N GLU A 47 -12.17 3.53 14.43
CA GLU A 47 -12.65 2.17 14.66
C GLU A 47 -14.14 2.05 14.34
N SER A 48 -14.96 2.97 14.86
CA SER A 48 -16.39 2.98 14.56
C SER A 48 -16.69 3.20 13.08
N ASN A 49 -15.90 4.06 12.40
CA ASN A 49 -16.07 4.30 10.97
C ASN A 49 -15.65 3.07 10.13
N LEU A 50 -14.57 2.38 10.51
CA LEU A 50 -14.09 1.16 9.84
C LEU A 50 -15.08 0.01 9.99
N GLU A 51 -15.56 -0.24 11.21
CA GLU A 51 -16.55 -1.29 11.50
C GLU A 51 -17.87 -1.03 10.76
N GLY A 52 -18.36 0.22 10.80
CA GLY A 52 -19.55 0.62 10.07
C GLY A 52 -19.40 0.46 8.55
N LEU A 53 -18.26 0.87 7.99
CA LEU A 53 -17.99 0.72 6.56
C LEU A 53 -17.86 -0.75 6.15
N ALA A 54 -17.21 -1.58 6.95
CA ALA A 54 -17.10 -3.02 6.69
C ALA A 54 -18.49 -3.67 6.60
N GLY A 55 -19.41 -3.32 7.51
CA GLY A 55 -20.80 -3.81 7.46
C GLY A 55 -21.58 -3.31 6.23
N VAL A 56 -21.38 -2.06 5.81
CA VAL A 56 -22.01 -1.51 4.59
C VAL A 56 -21.50 -2.24 3.34
N LEU A 57 -20.19 -2.43 3.23
CA LEU A 57 -19.58 -3.12 2.09
C LEU A 57 -19.98 -4.60 2.04
N GLU A 58 -19.99 -5.29 3.19
CA GLU A 58 -20.44 -6.67 3.31
C GLU A 58 -21.86 -6.88 2.78
N ALA A 59 -22.80 -6.01 3.17
CA ALA A 59 -24.19 -6.08 2.72
C ALA A 59 -24.34 -5.93 1.19
N ASP A 60 -23.37 -5.27 0.55
CA ASP A 60 -23.35 -5.05 -0.90
C ASP A 60 -22.52 -6.07 -1.69
N LEU A 61 -21.74 -6.94 -1.03
CA LEU A 61 -20.96 -8.01 -1.68
C LEU A 61 -21.82 -9.01 -2.49
N PRO A 62 -23.03 -9.42 -2.07
CA PRO A 62 -23.86 -10.34 -2.86
C PRO A 62 -24.43 -9.72 -4.15
N ASN A 63 -24.39 -8.38 -4.26
CA ASN A 63 -24.88 -7.67 -5.43
C ASN A 63 -23.79 -7.62 -6.53
N TYR A 64 -24.13 -7.12 -7.72
CA TYR A 64 -23.19 -6.93 -8.84
C TYR A 64 -21.98 -6.00 -8.53
N LYS A 65 -21.90 -5.45 -7.31
CA LYS A 65 -20.94 -4.44 -6.83
C LYS A 65 -19.65 -5.02 -6.24
N LYS A 66 -19.55 -6.35 -6.09
CA LYS A 66 -18.35 -7.01 -5.55
C LYS A 66 -17.08 -6.61 -6.31
N GLN A 67 -17.20 -6.52 -7.63
CA GLN A 67 -16.08 -6.15 -8.48
C GLN A 67 -15.68 -4.68 -8.27
N ASP A 68 -16.64 -3.77 -8.11
CA ASP A 68 -16.38 -2.34 -7.91
C ASP A 68 -15.74 -2.08 -6.54
N ILE A 69 -16.27 -2.69 -5.48
CA ILE A 69 -15.67 -2.61 -4.13
C ILE A 69 -14.20 -3.07 -4.18
N LYS A 70 -13.94 -4.21 -4.82
CA LYS A 70 -12.59 -4.74 -4.98
C LYS A 70 -11.69 -3.79 -5.79
N ASN A 71 -12.21 -3.23 -6.90
CA ASN A 71 -11.47 -2.28 -7.73
C ASN A 71 -11.14 -0.98 -6.97
N SER A 72 -12.08 -0.43 -6.19
CA SER A 72 -11.87 0.77 -5.38
C SER A 72 -10.85 0.52 -4.26
N LEU A 73 -10.90 -0.64 -3.59
CA LEU A 73 -9.90 -1.00 -2.57
C LEU A 73 -8.51 -1.23 -3.19
N CYS A 74 -8.41 -1.91 -4.33
CA CYS A 74 -7.14 -2.08 -5.05
C CYS A 74 -6.57 -0.73 -5.51
N SER A 75 -7.44 0.18 -5.94
CA SER A 75 -7.04 1.55 -6.33
C SER A 75 -6.55 2.34 -5.12
N SER A 76 -7.25 2.23 -3.98
CA SER A 76 -6.83 2.88 -2.73
C SER A 76 -5.47 2.37 -2.25
N ALA A 77 -5.24 1.05 -2.31
CA ALA A 77 -3.95 0.44 -1.99
C ALA A 77 -2.79 0.97 -2.84
N ARG A 78 -3.07 1.36 -4.09
CA ARG A 78 -2.08 1.83 -5.06
C ARG A 78 -1.88 3.34 -5.04
N LEU A 79 -2.95 4.11 -4.75
CA LEU A 79 -2.97 5.56 -4.94
C LEU A 79 -2.92 6.35 -3.62
N LEU A 80 -3.23 5.71 -2.48
CA LEU A 80 -3.30 6.35 -1.16
C LEU A 80 -2.44 5.60 -0.11
N PRO A 81 -1.12 5.39 -0.36
CA PRO A 81 -0.25 4.67 0.56
C PRO A 81 -0.11 5.36 1.94
N GLU A 82 -0.35 6.67 2.04
CA GLU A 82 -0.38 7.40 3.32
C GLU A 82 -1.52 6.93 4.25
N LYS A 83 -2.53 6.25 3.70
CA LYS A 83 -3.65 5.65 4.45
C LYS A 83 -3.58 4.12 4.51
N LEU A 84 -2.42 3.54 4.21
CA LEU A 84 -2.16 2.09 4.12
C LEU A 84 -2.88 1.28 5.22
N THR A 85 -2.57 1.56 6.48
CA THR A 85 -3.05 0.78 7.63
C THR A 85 -4.55 0.92 7.88
N THR A 86 -5.16 2.01 7.40
CA THR A 86 -6.63 2.16 7.43
C THR A 86 -7.28 1.17 6.47
N TYR A 87 -6.75 1.08 5.25
CA TYR A 87 -7.30 0.21 4.21
C TYR A 87 -7.02 -1.27 4.46
N THR A 88 -5.84 -1.63 4.98
CA THR A 88 -5.54 -3.02 5.36
C THR A 88 -6.44 -3.49 6.49
N THR A 89 -6.71 -2.63 7.49
CA THR A 89 -7.68 -2.92 8.56
C THR A 89 -9.07 -3.17 7.99
N LEU A 90 -9.55 -2.30 7.07
CA LEU A 90 -10.85 -2.48 6.42
C LEU A 90 -10.94 -3.82 5.67
N VAL A 91 -9.89 -4.19 4.93
CA VAL A 91 -9.82 -5.48 4.24
C VAL A 91 -9.79 -6.65 5.25
N GLY A 92 -9.11 -6.50 6.39
CA GLY A 92 -9.12 -7.45 7.50
C GLY A 92 -10.53 -7.72 8.02
N LEU A 93 -11.29 -6.66 8.31
CA LEU A 93 -12.67 -6.77 8.76
C LEU A 93 -13.57 -7.43 7.70
N LEU A 94 -13.37 -7.11 6.41
CA LEU A 94 -14.11 -7.74 5.31
C LEU A 94 -13.76 -9.22 5.15
N ASN A 95 -12.49 -9.61 5.34
CA ASN A 95 -12.06 -11.01 5.32
C ASN A 95 -12.69 -11.81 6.46
N ALA A 96 -12.72 -11.24 7.68
CA ALA A 96 -13.35 -11.88 8.85
C ALA A 96 -14.85 -12.15 8.62
N ARG A 97 -15.53 -11.24 7.91
CA ARG A 97 -16.95 -11.38 7.53
C ARG A 97 -17.17 -12.32 6.34
N ASN A 98 -16.27 -12.27 5.35
CA ASN A 98 -16.38 -13.04 4.11
C ASN A 98 -15.00 -13.50 3.62
N TYR A 99 -14.62 -14.71 4.03
CA TYR A 99 -13.34 -15.33 3.66
C TYR A 99 -13.13 -15.40 2.14
N ASN A 100 -14.17 -15.72 1.36
CA ASN A 100 -14.08 -15.82 -0.10
C ASN A 100 -13.76 -14.47 -0.74
N PHE A 101 -14.31 -13.37 -0.22
CA PHE A 101 -13.95 -12.03 -0.66
C PHE A 101 -12.47 -11.73 -0.38
N GLY A 102 -11.98 -12.06 0.82
CA GLY A 102 -10.55 -11.91 1.17
C GLY A 102 -9.62 -12.61 0.18
N GLY A 103 -9.94 -13.86 -0.19
CA GLY A 103 -9.16 -14.62 -1.16
C GLY A 103 -9.15 -13.99 -2.55
N GLU A 104 -10.32 -13.63 -3.07
CA GLU A 104 -10.44 -12.95 -4.38
C GLU A 104 -9.74 -11.59 -4.41
N PHE A 105 -9.74 -10.87 -3.28
CA PHE A 105 -9.04 -9.60 -3.12
C PHE A 105 -7.52 -9.80 -3.18
N VAL A 106 -6.98 -10.76 -2.41
CA VAL A 106 -5.54 -11.09 -2.42
C VAL A 106 -5.08 -11.51 -3.81
N GLU A 107 -5.86 -12.33 -4.52
CA GLU A 107 -5.55 -12.67 -5.91
C GLU A 107 -5.55 -11.46 -6.85
N ALA A 108 -6.51 -10.55 -6.68
CA ALA A 108 -6.59 -9.32 -7.47
C ALA A 108 -5.38 -8.41 -7.22
N MET A 109 -4.93 -8.30 -5.97
CA MET A 109 -3.72 -7.55 -5.61
C MET A 109 -2.47 -8.14 -6.26
N ILE A 110 -2.32 -9.46 -6.29
CA ILE A 110 -1.18 -10.10 -6.97
C ILE A 110 -1.25 -9.91 -8.49
N ARG A 111 -2.44 -9.99 -9.10
CA ARG A 111 -2.62 -9.66 -10.53
C ARG A 111 -2.26 -8.20 -10.81
N GLN A 112 -2.72 -7.28 -9.96
CA GLN A 112 -2.42 -5.85 -10.09
C GLN A 112 -0.92 -5.56 -9.93
N LEU A 113 -0.25 -6.22 -8.99
CA LEU A 113 1.20 -6.11 -8.82
C LEU A 113 1.94 -6.57 -10.08
N LYS A 114 1.57 -7.73 -10.64
CA LYS A 114 2.18 -8.22 -11.88
C LYS A 114 1.97 -7.26 -13.05
N GLU A 115 0.78 -6.67 -13.16
CA GLU A 115 0.49 -5.67 -14.20
C GLU A 115 1.32 -4.40 -14.00
N CYS A 116 1.38 -3.84 -12.78
CA CYS A 116 2.22 -2.68 -12.48
C CYS A 116 3.68 -2.91 -12.87
N LEU A 117 4.25 -4.08 -12.56
CA LEU A 117 5.62 -4.42 -12.93
C LEU A 117 5.80 -4.53 -14.44
N LYS A 118 4.83 -5.15 -15.14
CA LYS A 118 4.85 -5.30 -16.59
C LYS A 118 4.83 -3.95 -17.32
N VAL A 119 4.12 -2.96 -16.79
CA VAL A 119 4.04 -1.61 -17.36
C VAL A 119 5.02 -0.61 -16.71
N ASN A 120 6.07 -1.10 -16.05
CA ASN A 120 7.13 -0.31 -15.43
C ASN A 120 6.66 0.68 -14.32
N MET A 121 5.51 0.44 -13.70
CA MET A 121 4.97 1.23 -12.59
C MET A 121 5.53 0.76 -11.23
N TYR A 122 6.86 0.74 -11.12
CA TYR A 122 7.59 0.21 -9.96
C TYR A 122 7.29 0.95 -8.65
N ASN A 123 7.10 2.27 -8.67
CA ASN A 123 6.74 3.04 -7.47
C ASN A 123 5.35 2.67 -6.92
N GLU A 124 4.43 2.27 -7.80
CA GLU A 124 3.09 1.84 -7.37
C GLU A 124 3.09 0.37 -6.95
N ALA A 125 3.87 -0.46 -7.64
CA ALA A 125 4.11 -1.85 -7.24
C ALA A 125 4.66 -1.94 -5.81
N GLU A 126 5.53 -1.00 -5.41
CA GLU A 126 6.05 -0.89 -4.05
C GLU A 126 4.94 -0.71 -3.00
N TYR A 127 3.96 0.17 -3.26
CA TYR A 127 2.82 0.35 -2.34
C TYR A 127 1.96 -0.90 -2.24
N LEU A 128 1.76 -1.62 -3.35
CA LEU A 128 1.04 -2.90 -3.34
C LEU A 128 1.78 -3.96 -2.51
N VAL A 129 3.11 -4.01 -2.58
CA VAL A 129 3.94 -4.91 -1.76
C VAL A 129 3.82 -4.55 -0.28
N ARG A 130 3.87 -3.26 0.09
CA ARG A 130 3.63 -2.81 1.47
C ARG A 130 2.22 -3.16 1.95
N PHE A 131 1.22 -3.02 1.08
CA PHE A 131 -0.16 -3.39 1.39
C PHE A 131 -0.31 -4.87 1.69
N LEU A 132 0.23 -5.74 0.82
CA LEU A 132 0.26 -7.19 1.05
C LEU A 132 1.02 -7.54 2.33
N SER A 133 2.08 -6.81 2.63
CA SER A 133 2.86 -6.99 3.86
C SER A 133 2.04 -6.68 5.11
N ASP A 134 1.40 -5.52 5.18
CA ASP A 134 0.63 -5.12 6.37
C ASP A 134 -0.69 -5.90 6.53
N LEU A 135 -1.21 -6.51 5.44
CA LEU A 135 -2.30 -7.49 5.51
C LEU A 135 -1.95 -8.76 6.30
N VAL A 136 -0.67 -9.06 6.52
CA VAL A 136 -0.27 -10.13 7.45
C VAL A 136 -0.64 -9.75 8.89
N ASN A 137 -0.39 -8.51 9.30
CA ASN A 137 -0.77 -7.99 10.62
C ASN A 137 -2.29 -7.95 10.81
N CYS A 138 -3.05 -7.87 9.70
CA CYS A 138 -4.51 -7.90 9.71
C CYS A 138 -5.10 -9.32 9.64
N HIS A 139 -4.26 -10.36 9.76
CA HIS A 139 -4.67 -11.77 9.65
C HIS A 139 -5.39 -12.12 8.34
N VAL A 140 -5.07 -11.41 7.25
CA VAL A 140 -5.58 -11.73 5.91
C VAL A 140 -4.61 -12.63 5.15
N ILE A 141 -3.30 -12.36 5.25
CA ILE A 141 -2.27 -13.14 4.57
C ILE A 141 -1.43 -13.91 5.59
N ALA A 142 -1.15 -15.17 5.30
CA ALA A 142 -0.27 -15.99 6.13
C ALA A 142 1.20 -15.54 5.98
N ALA A 143 1.86 -15.25 7.10
CA ALA A 143 3.26 -14.80 7.14
C ALA A 143 4.24 -15.68 6.30
N PRO A 144 4.15 -17.03 6.31
CA PRO A 144 5.03 -17.86 5.48
C PRO A 144 4.95 -17.54 3.98
N SER A 145 3.78 -17.16 3.48
CA SER A 145 3.59 -16.83 2.07
C SER A 145 4.19 -15.46 1.70
N MET A 146 4.20 -14.48 2.62
CA MET A 146 4.96 -13.24 2.43
C MET A 146 6.47 -13.46 2.50
N VAL A 147 6.96 -14.32 3.40
CA VAL A 147 8.39 -14.68 3.45
C VAL A 147 8.82 -15.33 2.13
N ALA A 148 8.04 -16.28 1.60
CA ALA A 148 8.33 -16.90 0.31
C ALA A 148 8.34 -15.87 -0.85
N MET A 149 7.44 -14.89 -0.82
CA MET A 149 7.47 -13.79 -1.80
C MET A 149 8.75 -12.96 -1.68
N PHE A 150 9.20 -12.62 -0.47
CA PHE A 150 10.45 -11.91 -0.26
C PHE A 150 11.69 -12.74 -0.59
N GLU A 151 11.68 -14.05 -0.40
CA GLU A 151 12.73 -14.95 -0.91
C GLU A 151 12.88 -14.82 -2.44
N ASN A 152 11.77 -14.79 -3.17
CA ASN A 152 11.77 -14.57 -4.62
C ASN A 152 12.21 -13.14 -5.02
N PHE A 153 11.97 -12.13 -4.17
CA PHE A 153 12.46 -10.77 -4.43
C PHE A 153 13.98 -10.70 -4.27
N VAL A 154 14.50 -11.23 -3.16
CA VAL A 154 15.94 -11.20 -2.88
C VAL A 154 16.72 -12.10 -3.85
N SER A 155 16.11 -13.16 -4.39
CA SER A 155 16.76 -14.00 -5.40
C SER A 155 17.09 -13.26 -6.70
N VAL A 156 16.41 -12.16 -7.02
CA VAL A 156 16.74 -11.30 -8.18
C VAL A 156 18.17 -10.80 -8.10
N THR A 157 18.73 -10.63 -6.88
CA THR A 157 20.14 -10.22 -6.70
C THR A 157 21.16 -11.24 -7.22
N GLN A 158 20.73 -12.46 -7.54
CA GLN A 158 21.56 -13.54 -8.08
C GLN A 158 21.32 -13.78 -9.58
N GLU A 159 20.39 -13.04 -10.22
CA GLU A 159 20.25 -13.07 -11.68
C GLU A 159 21.53 -12.52 -12.32
N GLU A 160 21.98 -13.17 -13.41
CA GLU A 160 23.14 -12.76 -14.20
C GLU A 160 22.71 -11.77 -15.31
N ASP A 161 23.64 -10.93 -15.75
CA ASP A 161 23.46 -10.01 -16.89
C ASP A 161 22.24 -9.07 -16.81
N ILE A 162 21.87 -8.65 -15.59
CA ILE A 162 20.80 -7.68 -15.36
C ILE A 162 21.30 -6.33 -14.79
N PRO A 163 20.56 -5.23 -14.99
CA PRO A 163 20.93 -3.93 -14.43
C PRO A 163 20.88 -3.90 -12.90
N GLN A 164 21.82 -3.21 -12.25
CA GLN A 164 21.82 -3.02 -10.79
C GLN A 164 20.50 -2.42 -10.28
N VAL A 165 19.92 -1.47 -11.03
CA VAL A 165 18.65 -0.81 -10.69
C VAL A 165 17.44 -1.77 -10.61
N ARG A 166 17.52 -2.94 -11.27
CA ARG A 166 16.52 -4.01 -11.12
C ARG A 166 16.62 -4.64 -9.73
N CYS A 167 17.80 -5.14 -9.38
CA CYS A 167 18.09 -5.73 -8.07
C CYS A 167 17.76 -4.75 -6.94
N ASP A 168 18.20 -3.50 -7.11
CA ASP A 168 17.99 -2.40 -6.17
C ASP A 168 16.50 -2.18 -5.86
N TRP A 169 15.62 -2.25 -6.85
CA TRP A 169 14.18 -2.08 -6.61
C TRP A 169 13.57 -3.22 -5.81
N TYR A 170 13.88 -4.49 -6.12
CA TYR A 170 13.36 -5.63 -5.36
C TYR A 170 13.86 -5.65 -3.91
N VAL A 171 15.14 -5.31 -3.70
CA VAL A 171 15.70 -5.13 -2.36
C VAL A 171 15.02 -3.99 -1.62
N PHE A 172 14.78 -2.86 -2.29
CA PHE A 172 14.06 -1.72 -1.69
C PHE A 172 12.62 -2.08 -1.32
N ALA A 173 11.89 -2.78 -2.19
CA ALA A 173 10.50 -3.21 -1.93
C ALA A 173 10.42 -4.16 -0.71
N PHE A 174 11.41 -5.06 -0.56
CA PHE A 174 11.53 -5.90 0.63
C PHE A 174 11.84 -5.06 1.89
N LEU A 175 12.97 -4.34 1.90
CA LEU A 175 13.44 -3.62 3.09
C LEU A 175 12.43 -2.57 3.56
N SER A 176 11.84 -1.83 2.62
CA SER A 176 10.88 -0.77 2.95
C SER A 176 9.52 -1.27 3.41
N SER A 177 9.25 -2.59 3.34
CA SER A 177 8.03 -3.19 3.90
C SER A 177 8.19 -3.62 5.36
N LEU A 178 9.44 -3.79 5.82
CA LEU A 178 9.75 -4.26 7.17
C LEU A 178 9.32 -3.35 8.32
N PRO A 179 9.22 -2.01 8.20
CA PRO A 179 8.63 -1.19 9.26
C PRO A 179 7.19 -1.59 9.60
N TRP A 180 6.44 -2.10 8.61
CA TRP A 180 5.06 -2.55 8.82
C TRP A 180 4.99 -3.99 9.30
N VAL A 181 5.70 -4.92 8.65
CA VAL A 181 5.50 -6.38 8.86
C VAL A 181 6.67 -7.09 9.54
N GLY A 182 7.82 -6.42 9.71
CA GLY A 182 9.08 -7.06 10.11
C GLY A 182 8.98 -7.84 11.42
N LYS A 183 8.26 -7.29 12.41
CA LYS A 183 8.00 -7.95 13.69
C LYS A 183 7.29 -9.30 13.50
N GLU A 184 6.14 -9.28 12.83
CA GLU A 184 5.29 -10.46 12.62
C GLU A 184 5.99 -11.55 11.80
N LEU A 185 6.77 -11.16 10.78
CA LEU A 185 7.55 -12.13 10.01
C LEU A 185 8.69 -12.72 10.84
N TYR A 186 9.40 -11.90 11.62
CA TYR A 186 10.51 -12.37 12.44
C TYR A 186 10.04 -13.27 13.58
N GLU A 187 8.91 -12.97 14.21
CA GLU A 187 8.32 -13.82 15.27
C GLU A 187 7.92 -15.21 14.75
N LYS A 188 7.50 -15.32 13.49
CA LYS A 188 7.07 -16.59 12.88
C LYS A 188 8.16 -17.34 12.12
N LYS A 189 9.15 -16.63 11.59
CA LYS A 189 10.09 -17.08 10.56
C LYS A 189 11.48 -16.41 10.71
N ASP A 190 11.98 -16.33 11.94
CA ASP A 190 13.26 -15.70 12.29
C ASP A 190 14.45 -16.19 11.43
N ALA A 191 14.62 -17.51 11.31
CA ALA A 191 15.72 -18.11 10.57
C ALA A 191 15.67 -17.79 9.06
N GLU A 192 14.49 -17.79 8.46
CA GLU A 192 14.29 -17.38 7.07
C GLU A 192 14.55 -15.88 6.87
N ILE A 193 14.07 -15.03 7.78
CA ILE A 193 14.31 -13.57 7.70
C ILE A 193 15.80 -13.26 7.90
N ASP A 194 16.50 -13.91 8.82
CA ASP A 194 17.94 -13.73 9.01
C ASP A 194 18.74 -14.12 7.78
N ARG A 195 18.34 -15.19 7.09
CA ARG A 195 18.92 -15.58 5.80
C ARG A 195 18.70 -14.52 4.72
N LEU A 196 17.48 -13.97 4.63
CA LEU A 196 17.15 -12.91 3.67
C LEU A 196 17.96 -11.63 3.91
N LEU A 197 18.05 -11.21 5.17
CA LEU A 197 18.87 -10.06 5.56
C LEU A 197 20.35 -10.29 5.25
N SER A 198 20.87 -11.49 5.47
CA SER A 198 22.27 -11.84 5.16
C SER A 198 22.57 -11.81 3.65
N HIS A 199 21.67 -12.35 2.82
CA HIS A 199 21.78 -12.26 1.36
C HIS A 199 21.69 -10.81 0.88
N THR A 200 20.77 -10.04 1.47
CA THR A 200 20.60 -8.61 1.17
C THR A 200 21.87 -7.83 1.52
N GLU A 201 22.45 -8.04 2.70
CA GLU A 201 23.70 -7.39 3.10
C GLU A 201 24.85 -7.72 2.14
N SER A 202 24.96 -8.99 1.74
CA SER A 202 25.97 -9.45 0.78
C SER A 202 25.83 -8.73 -0.57
N TYR A 203 24.59 -8.54 -1.04
CA TYR A 203 24.30 -7.75 -2.23
C TYR A 203 24.67 -6.28 -2.03
N LEU A 204 24.25 -5.64 -0.93
CA LEU A 204 24.49 -4.22 -0.67
C LEU A 204 26.00 -3.89 -0.65
N LYS A 205 26.83 -4.77 -0.09
CA LYS A 205 28.30 -4.61 -0.03
C LYS A 205 28.99 -4.59 -1.41
N ARG A 206 28.41 -5.21 -2.44
CA ARG A 206 28.99 -5.29 -3.79
C ARG A 206 28.41 -4.27 -4.78
N ARG A 207 27.44 -3.46 -4.37
CA ARG A 207 26.81 -2.44 -5.23
C ARG A 207 27.81 -1.37 -5.65
N GLN A 208 27.70 -0.93 -6.89
CA GLN A 208 28.42 0.24 -7.38
C GLN A 208 27.74 1.52 -6.90
N LYS A 209 28.55 2.47 -6.43
CA LYS A 209 28.10 3.77 -5.90
C LYS A 209 28.51 4.96 -6.78
N ILE A 210 28.77 4.69 -8.07
CA ILE A 210 29.22 5.68 -9.05
C ILE A 210 28.22 6.85 -9.25
N HIS A 211 26.94 6.62 -8.98
CA HIS A 211 25.87 7.61 -9.12
C HIS A 211 25.83 8.62 -7.96
N VAL A 212 26.41 8.29 -6.81
CA VAL A 212 26.24 9.09 -5.58
C VAL A 212 26.73 10.53 -5.75
N PRO A 213 27.96 10.81 -6.25
CA PRO A 213 28.44 12.20 -6.38
C PRO A 213 27.59 13.06 -7.33
N MET A 214 26.90 12.43 -8.29
CA MET A 214 26.01 13.13 -9.22
C MET A 214 24.68 13.52 -8.58
N LEU A 215 24.22 12.77 -7.58
CA LEU A 215 22.88 12.92 -6.99
C LEU A 215 22.90 13.65 -5.63
N GLN A 216 24.07 13.83 -5.02
CA GLN A 216 24.21 14.56 -3.76
C GLN A 216 23.88 16.05 -3.92
N VAL A 217 23.02 16.57 -3.05
CA VAL A 217 22.79 18.03 -2.93
C VAL A 217 24.03 18.72 -2.36
N TRP A 218 24.69 18.08 -1.40
CA TRP A 218 25.96 18.54 -0.82
C TRP A 218 26.97 17.39 -0.77
N ILE A 219 28.21 17.68 -1.16
CA ILE A 219 29.34 16.72 -1.14
C ILE A 219 29.93 16.62 0.28
N ALA A 220 29.75 17.65 1.11
CA ALA A 220 30.28 17.65 2.47
C ALA A 220 29.53 16.66 3.37
N ASP A 221 30.27 15.80 4.08
CA ASP A 221 29.69 14.83 5.03
C ASP A 221 29.18 15.45 6.33
N LYS A 222 29.46 16.74 6.56
CA LYS A 222 29.09 17.48 7.76
C LYS A 222 28.26 18.72 7.39
N PRO A 223 27.23 19.08 8.19
CA PRO A 223 26.81 18.40 9.43
C PRO A 223 26.06 17.08 9.18
N HIS A 224 25.48 16.89 7.99
CA HIS A 224 24.73 15.68 7.65
C HIS A 224 25.21 15.08 6.32
N PRO A 225 25.63 13.80 6.31
CA PRO A 225 25.95 13.13 5.06
C PRO A 225 24.69 12.93 4.21
N GLN A 226 24.85 13.09 2.90
CA GLN A 226 23.82 12.77 1.92
C GLN A 226 24.00 11.31 1.49
N GLU A 227 23.31 10.40 2.18
CA GLU A 227 23.51 8.95 2.07
C GLU A 227 22.79 8.35 0.86
N GLU A 228 23.36 7.30 0.29
CA GLU A 228 22.70 6.50 -0.73
C GLU A 228 21.48 5.79 -0.13
N TYR A 229 20.35 5.78 -0.85
CA TYR A 229 19.05 5.43 -0.27
C TYR A 229 18.96 4.00 0.29
N LEU A 230 19.63 3.02 -0.32
CA LEU A 230 19.62 1.64 0.15
C LEU A 230 20.57 1.44 1.34
N ASP A 231 21.70 2.15 1.38
CA ASP A 231 22.57 2.13 2.56
C ASP A 231 21.87 2.74 3.77
N CYS A 232 21.20 3.88 3.57
CA CYS A 232 20.46 4.57 4.62
C CYS A 232 19.30 3.70 5.13
N LEU A 233 18.50 3.12 4.22
CA LEU A 233 17.42 2.21 4.57
C LEU A 233 17.94 0.95 5.28
N TRP A 234 19.06 0.39 4.83
CA TRP A 234 19.68 -0.75 5.52
C TRP A 234 20.05 -0.41 6.97
N ALA A 235 20.69 0.74 7.21
CA ALA A 235 21.00 1.19 8.56
C ALA A 235 19.74 1.35 9.43
N GLN A 236 18.66 1.87 8.84
CA GLN A 236 17.36 2.00 9.51
C GLN A 236 16.75 0.64 9.89
N ILE A 237 16.75 -0.33 8.97
CA ILE A 237 16.27 -1.68 9.25
C ILE A 237 17.13 -2.39 10.29
N GLN A 238 18.45 -2.22 10.24
CA GLN A 238 19.35 -2.80 11.25
C GLN A 238 19.09 -2.22 12.65
N LYS A 239 18.79 -0.91 12.74
CA LYS A 239 18.34 -0.31 13.99
C LYS A 239 16.98 -0.86 14.44
N LEU A 240 16.00 -0.95 13.55
CA LEU A 240 14.68 -1.53 13.87
C LEU A 240 14.82 -2.96 14.40
N LYS A 241 15.63 -3.79 13.75
CA LYS A 241 15.93 -5.16 14.20
C LYS A 241 16.60 -5.17 15.59
N LYS A 242 17.59 -4.30 15.80
CA LYS A 242 18.27 -4.15 17.12
C LYS A 242 17.29 -3.75 18.22
N ASP A 243 16.29 -2.96 17.87
CA ASP A 243 15.22 -2.52 18.78
C ASP A 243 14.05 -3.53 18.82
N HIS A 244 14.31 -4.80 18.53
CA HIS A 244 13.33 -5.90 18.57
C HIS A 244 12.08 -5.63 17.71
N TRP A 245 12.29 -5.05 16.53
CA TRP A 245 11.24 -4.71 15.57
C TRP A 245 10.15 -3.79 16.15
N GLN A 246 10.50 -2.98 17.15
CA GLN A 246 9.60 -1.97 17.71
C GLN A 246 9.87 -0.60 17.08
N GLU A 247 8.80 0.08 16.67
CA GLU A 247 8.81 1.45 16.18
C GLU A 247 7.69 2.26 16.85
N ARG A 248 7.74 3.58 16.74
CA ARG A 248 6.89 4.50 17.53
C ARG A 248 6.02 5.45 16.70
N HIS A 249 5.86 5.22 15.41
CA HIS A 249 5.19 6.17 14.52
C HIS A 249 3.98 5.61 13.77
N ILE A 250 4.03 4.37 13.26
CA ILE A 250 2.98 3.81 12.42
C ILE A 250 1.70 3.64 13.25
N LEU A 251 0.61 4.27 12.80
CA LEU A 251 -0.72 4.03 13.35
C LEU A 251 -1.25 2.70 12.83
N ARG A 252 -1.69 1.82 13.74
CA ARG A 252 -2.10 0.44 13.44
C ARG A 252 -3.54 0.19 13.90
N PRO A 253 -4.58 0.64 13.17
CA PRO A 253 -5.97 0.56 13.62
C PRO A 253 -6.44 -0.88 13.89
N TYR A 254 -5.91 -1.86 13.16
CA TYR A 254 -6.20 -3.29 13.36
C TYR A 254 -5.93 -3.80 14.78
N LEU A 255 -5.05 -3.16 15.56
CA LEU A 255 -4.80 -3.55 16.96
C LEU A 255 -6.05 -3.37 17.85
N ALA A 256 -6.96 -2.47 17.48
CA ALA A 256 -8.24 -2.28 18.20
C ALA A 256 -9.27 -3.38 17.88
N PHE A 257 -9.00 -4.23 16.88
CA PHE A 257 -9.90 -5.28 16.38
C PHE A 257 -9.32 -6.68 16.59
N ASP A 258 -8.36 -6.84 17.50
CA ASP A 258 -7.65 -8.10 17.74
C ASP A 258 -8.59 -9.30 17.94
N SER A 259 -9.66 -9.12 18.73
CA SER A 259 -10.67 -10.16 18.96
C SER A 259 -11.41 -10.62 17.71
N ILE A 260 -11.53 -9.76 16.68
CA ILE A 260 -12.20 -10.09 15.41
C ILE A 260 -11.19 -10.71 14.45
N LEU A 261 -10.01 -10.09 14.32
CA LEU A 261 -9.03 -10.47 13.31
C LEU A 261 -8.30 -11.78 13.66
N CYS A 262 -8.08 -12.07 14.94
CA CYS A 262 -7.47 -13.33 15.36
C CYS A 262 -8.33 -14.58 15.04
N GLU A 263 -9.65 -14.42 14.94
CA GLU A 263 -10.58 -15.51 14.58
C GLU A 263 -10.69 -15.70 13.06
N ALA A 264 -10.19 -14.74 12.26
CA ALA A 264 -10.26 -14.79 10.81
C ALA A 264 -9.31 -15.83 10.23
N LEU A 265 -9.78 -16.54 9.20
CA LEU A 265 -8.94 -17.45 8.43
C LEU A 265 -8.01 -16.66 7.49
N GLN A 266 -6.76 -17.11 7.41
CA GLN A 266 -5.72 -16.51 6.57
C GLN A 266 -5.66 -17.15 5.18
N HIS A 267 -5.22 -16.38 4.19
CA HIS A 267 -4.96 -16.81 2.83
C HIS A 267 -3.46 -16.99 2.59
N ASN A 268 -3.09 -17.95 1.75
CA ASN A 268 -1.74 -18.03 1.22
C ASN A 268 -1.65 -17.22 -0.08
N LEU A 269 -0.57 -16.46 -0.25
CA LEU A 269 -0.28 -15.86 -1.54
C LEU A 269 -0.05 -16.94 -2.61
N PRO A 270 -0.58 -16.75 -3.84
CA PRO A 270 -0.12 -17.49 -5.01
C PRO A 270 1.40 -17.34 -5.17
N PRO A 271 2.12 -18.36 -5.70
CA PRO A 271 3.53 -18.24 -6.01
C PRO A 271 3.81 -17.01 -6.89
N PHE A 272 4.75 -16.19 -6.43
CA PHE A 272 5.17 -14.99 -7.12
C PHE A 272 6.56 -15.18 -7.71
N THR A 273 6.66 -15.07 -9.03
CA THR A 273 7.93 -15.01 -9.75
C THR A 273 8.11 -13.59 -10.28
N PRO A 274 9.19 -12.88 -9.92
CA PRO A 274 9.56 -11.60 -10.52
C PRO A 274 9.50 -11.67 -12.05
N PRO A 275 8.82 -10.74 -12.74
CA PRO A 275 8.89 -10.69 -14.19
C PRO A 275 10.34 -10.59 -14.66
N PRO A 276 10.76 -11.37 -15.67
CA PRO A 276 12.14 -11.37 -16.14
C PRO A 276 12.55 -10.00 -16.67
N HIS A 277 13.84 -9.72 -16.66
CA HIS A 277 14.38 -8.52 -17.30
C HIS A 277 14.17 -8.58 -18.82
N THR A 278 13.80 -7.44 -19.41
CA THR A 278 13.68 -7.23 -20.85
C THR A 278 14.30 -5.88 -21.22
N GLU A 279 14.61 -5.67 -22.50
CA GLU A 279 15.11 -4.38 -23.00
C GLU A 279 14.11 -3.23 -22.75
N ASP A 280 12.81 -3.53 -22.73
CA ASP A 280 11.74 -2.57 -22.43
C ASP A 280 11.55 -2.28 -20.93
N SER A 281 12.32 -2.97 -20.07
CA SER A 281 12.21 -2.79 -18.62
C SER A 281 12.85 -1.48 -18.17
N VAL A 282 12.06 -0.63 -17.51
CA VAL A 282 12.50 0.69 -17.02
C VAL A 282 12.36 0.76 -15.50
N TYR A 283 13.48 0.61 -14.80
CA TYR A 283 13.52 0.62 -13.33
C TYR A 283 13.71 2.04 -12.78
N PRO A 284 13.25 2.31 -11.54
CA PRO A 284 13.53 3.58 -10.87
C PRO A 284 15.03 3.84 -10.73
N VAL A 285 15.42 5.10 -10.88
CA VAL A 285 16.81 5.54 -10.65
C VAL A 285 17.17 5.45 -9.16
N PRO A 286 18.45 5.22 -8.82
CA PRO A 286 18.91 5.30 -7.44
C PRO A 286 18.72 6.72 -6.90
N ARG A 287 18.64 6.83 -5.58
CA ARG A 287 18.39 8.10 -4.89
C ARG A 287 19.44 8.36 -3.82
N VAL A 288 19.59 9.63 -3.47
CA VAL A 288 20.36 10.08 -2.29
C VAL A 288 19.37 10.75 -1.34
N ILE A 289 19.45 10.38 -0.06
CA ILE A 289 18.55 10.89 0.98
C ILE A 289 18.94 12.31 1.31
N PHE A 290 17.99 13.23 1.11
CA PHE A 290 18.17 14.61 1.52
C PHE A 290 18.14 14.73 3.05
N ARG A 291 19.18 15.35 3.62
CA ARG A 291 19.28 15.52 5.08
C ARG A 291 19.86 16.89 5.43
N MET A 292 19.11 17.67 6.21
CA MET A 292 19.55 18.97 6.71
C MET A 292 19.13 19.28 8.14
N PHE A 293 18.36 18.39 8.77
CA PHE A 293 17.84 18.58 10.12
C PHE A 293 18.13 17.37 11.01
N ASP A 294 18.48 17.66 12.25
CA ASP A 294 18.48 16.72 13.37
C ASP A 294 17.74 17.29 14.60
N TYR A 295 17.81 16.58 15.73
CA TYR A 295 17.10 16.94 16.95
C TYR A 295 17.62 18.23 17.62
N THR A 296 18.80 18.72 17.26
CA THR A 296 19.40 19.93 17.82
C THR A 296 18.85 21.20 17.16
N ASP A 297 18.26 21.09 15.98
CA ASP A 297 17.65 22.20 15.24
C ASP A 297 16.29 22.63 15.82
N ASP A 298 15.64 21.78 16.62
CA ASP A 298 14.38 22.05 17.33
C ASP A 298 14.45 21.57 18.79
N PRO A 299 15.19 22.28 19.68
CA PRO A 299 15.44 21.82 21.04
C PRO A 299 14.24 21.95 21.98
N GLU A 300 13.27 22.80 21.64
CA GLU A 300 12.06 23.03 22.45
C GLU A 300 10.87 22.16 22.01
N GLY A 301 10.92 21.62 20.79
CA GLY A 301 9.87 20.77 20.23
C GLY A 301 9.97 19.28 20.57
N PRO A 302 9.04 18.47 20.03
CA PRO A 302 9.16 17.02 20.10
C PRO A 302 10.47 16.54 19.48
N VAL A 303 11.16 15.61 20.16
CA VAL A 303 12.44 15.08 19.69
C VAL A 303 12.30 14.49 18.28
N MET A 304 13.04 15.07 17.33
CA MET A 304 13.04 14.61 15.94
C MET A 304 13.63 13.18 15.83
N PRO A 305 12.96 12.25 15.11
CA PRO A 305 13.54 10.95 14.82
C PRO A 305 14.85 11.06 14.04
N GLY A 306 15.89 10.36 14.52
CA GLY A 306 17.22 10.39 13.93
C GLY A 306 17.27 9.81 12.52
N SER A 307 18.29 10.18 11.74
CA SER A 307 18.43 9.80 10.31
C SER A 307 18.36 8.29 10.05
N HIS A 308 18.88 7.47 10.97
CA HIS A 308 18.87 6.01 10.87
C HIS A 308 17.73 5.35 11.66
N SER A 309 16.65 6.07 11.96
CA SER A 309 15.42 5.49 12.52
C SER A 309 14.41 5.20 11.41
N VAL A 310 13.61 4.13 11.54
CA VAL A 310 12.55 3.83 10.58
C VAL A 310 11.40 4.83 10.68
N GLU A 311 11.20 5.45 11.84
CA GLU A 311 10.23 6.53 12.01
C GLU A 311 10.55 7.70 11.08
N ARG A 312 11.83 8.07 10.95
CA ARG A 312 12.26 9.11 10.01
C ARG A 312 11.93 8.74 8.56
N PHE A 313 12.18 7.50 8.17
CA PHE A 313 11.84 6.97 6.85
C PHE A 313 10.33 7.03 6.58
N VAL A 314 9.52 6.49 7.49
CA VAL A 314 8.06 6.43 7.31
C VAL A 314 7.43 7.82 7.28
N ILE A 315 7.88 8.75 8.14
CA ILE A 315 7.41 10.14 8.14
C ILE A 315 7.66 10.79 6.78
N GLU A 316 8.90 10.71 6.27
CA GLU A 316 9.27 11.34 5.01
C GLU A 316 8.53 10.72 3.82
N GLU A 317 8.43 9.39 3.79
CA GLU A 317 7.69 8.65 2.76
C GLU A 317 6.21 9.07 2.72
N ASN A 318 5.55 9.12 3.87
CA ASN A 318 4.14 9.52 3.96
C ASN A 318 3.94 10.97 3.52
N LEU A 319 4.81 11.90 3.93
CA LEU A 319 4.74 13.30 3.51
C LEU A 319 4.94 13.45 1.99
N HIS A 320 5.89 12.70 1.41
CA HIS A 320 6.06 12.66 -0.04
C HIS A 320 4.82 12.11 -0.76
N CYS A 321 4.18 11.08 -0.21
CA CYS A 321 2.94 10.52 -0.75
C CYS A 321 1.78 11.53 -0.68
N ILE A 322 1.61 12.23 0.45
CA ILE A 322 0.58 13.28 0.59
C ILE A 322 0.79 14.38 -0.45
N ILE A 323 2.03 14.86 -0.64
CA ILE A 323 2.34 15.86 -1.67
C ILE A 323 2.00 15.31 -3.07
N LYS A 324 2.37 14.05 -3.36
CA LYS A 324 2.05 13.40 -4.64
C LYS A 324 0.54 13.30 -4.87
N SER A 325 -0.26 13.04 -3.84
CA SER A 325 -1.73 12.99 -3.93
C SER A 325 -2.36 14.36 -4.16
N HIS A 326 -1.79 15.43 -3.56
CA HIS A 326 -2.42 16.75 -3.49
C HIS A 326 -1.68 17.89 -4.21
N TRP A 327 -0.65 17.59 -5.02
CA TRP A 327 0.21 18.62 -5.63
C TRP A 327 -0.51 19.70 -6.45
N LYS A 328 -1.71 19.40 -6.98
CA LYS A 328 -2.53 20.35 -7.75
C LYS A 328 -3.27 21.35 -6.87
N GLU A 329 -3.51 21.00 -5.60
CA GLU A 329 -4.41 21.73 -4.71
C GLU A 329 -3.68 22.18 -3.45
N ARG A 330 -2.94 23.29 -3.54
CA ARG A 330 -2.04 23.80 -2.47
C ARG A 330 -2.66 24.01 -1.08
N LYS A 331 -4.00 24.06 -0.98
CA LYS A 331 -4.74 24.27 0.28
C LYS A 331 -5.40 22.99 0.81
N THR A 332 -5.36 21.90 0.05
CA THR A 332 -6.09 20.67 0.37
C THR A 332 -5.19 19.76 1.17
N TRP A 333 -5.21 19.94 2.50
CA TRP A 333 -4.97 18.93 3.54
C TRP A 333 -5.33 19.51 4.91
#